data_AF-A0A7C0UYU7-F1
#
_entry.id   AF-A0A7C0UYU7-F1
#
_cell.length_a   1.000
_cell.length_b   1.000
_cell.length_c   1.000
_cell.angle_alpha   90.00
_cell.angle_beta   90.00
_cell.angle_gamma   90.00
#
_symmetry.space_group_name_H-M   'P 1'
#
loop_
_entity.id
_entity.type
_entity.pdbx_description
1 polymer ?
#
loop_
_entity_poly.entity_id
_entity_poly.type
_entity_poly.pdbx_seq_one_letter_code
_entity_poly.pdbx_strand_id
1 'polypeptide(L)' 'MSEDKITIFGLQFEREPWSKREKIEFAILDKVYHSIDLLNKNVLDGGAGIGYSAKYLALHIGEGLVISVDIDSE' A
#
# COMPACT_ATOMS: atom_id res chain seq x y z
N MET A 1 -25.42 4.01 12.26
CA MET A 1 -24.37 2.96 12.30
C MET A 1 -23.06 3.70 12.50
N SER A 2 -22.23 3.35 13.48
CA SER A 2 -20.93 4.00 13.59
C SER A 2 -20.10 3.63 12.38
N GLU A 3 -19.65 4.63 11.61
CA GLU A 3 -18.71 4.43 10.52
C GLU A 3 -17.41 3.89 11.12
N ASP A 4 -17.17 2.58 10.98
CA ASP A 4 -15.89 1.97 11.38
C ASP A 4 -14.81 2.47 10.42
N LYS A 5 -13.96 3.38 10.93
CA LYS A 5 -12.90 4.02 10.15
C LYS A 5 -11.54 3.40 10.45
N ILE A 6 -10.65 3.52 9.49
CA ILE A 6 -9.23 3.17 9.60
C ILE A 6 -8.38 4.35 9.14
N THR A 7 -7.26 4.56 9.83
CA THR A 7 -6.27 5.56 9.45
C THR A 7 -5.14 4.89 8.70
N ILE A 8 -4.90 5.30 7.46
CA ILE A 8 -3.83 4.80 6.60
C ILE A 8 -3.05 6.00 6.08
N PHE A 9 -1.74 6.04 6.34
CA PHE A 9 -0.87 7.17 5.98
C PHE A 9 -1.38 8.55 6.45
N GLY A 10 -2.07 8.60 7.59
CA GLY A 10 -2.66 9.83 8.12
C GLY A 10 -4.05 10.19 7.55
N LEU A 11 -4.53 9.47 6.53
CA LEU A 11 -5.83 9.66 5.90
C LEU A 11 -6.88 8.73 6.50
N GLN A 12 -8.15 9.17 6.55
CA GLN A 12 -9.27 8.40 7.10
C GLN A 12 -10.06 7.70 5.98
N PHE A 13 -10.26 6.39 6.13
CA PHE A 13 -11.05 5.58 5.20
C PHE A 13 -12.12 4.79 5.95
N GLU A 14 -13.20 4.44 5.25
CA GLU A 14 -14.10 3.40 5.73
C GLU A 14 -13.38 2.05 5.75
N ARG A 15 -13.41 1.35 6.88
CA ARG A 15 -12.64 0.11 7.07
C ARG A 15 -13.05 -0.99 6.11
N GLU A 16 -14.36 -1.18 5.93
CA GLU A 16 -14.90 -2.30 5.17
C GLU A 16 -14.56 -2.21 3.67
N PRO A 17 -14.84 -1.09 2.97
CA PRO A 17 -14.45 -0.91 1.57
C PRO A 17 -12.94 -0.98 1.38
N TRP A 18 -12.18 -0.33 2.28
CA TRP A 18 -10.72 -0.37 2.24
C TRP A 18 -10.20 -1.81 2.29
N SER A 19 -10.66 -2.58 3.28
CA SER A 19 -10.19 -3.95 3.51
C SER A 19 -10.57 -4.89 2.36
N LYS A 20 -11.75 -4.70 1.75
CA LYS A 20 -12.14 -5.45 0.55
C LYS A 20 -11.21 -5.17 -0.62
N ARG A 21 -10.94 -3.90 -0.90
CA ARG A 21 -10.09 -3.51 -2.02
C ARG A 21 -8.64 -3.92 -1.80
N GLU A 22 -8.13 -3.75 -0.58
CA GLU A 22 -6.78 -4.15 -0.18
C GLU A 22 -6.49 -5.62 -0.50
N LYS A 23 -7.43 -6.53 -0.20
CA LYS A 23 -7.27 -7.96 -0.53
C LYS A 23 -7.11 -8.21 -2.02
N ILE A 24 -7.85 -7.48 -2.85
CA ILE A 24 -7.79 -7.60 -4.31
C ILE A 24 -6.46 -7.06 -4.82
N GLU A 25 -6.06 -5.88 -4.36
CA GLU A 25 -4.80 -5.24 -4.75
C GLU A 25 -3.60 -6.10 -4.34
N PHE A 26 -3.58 -6.62 -3.10
CA PHE A 26 -2.49 -7.47 -2.62
C PHE A 26 -2.36 -8.75 -3.45
N ALA A 27 -3.47 -9.39 -3.81
CA ALA A 27 -3.44 -10.57 -4.66
C ALA A 27 -2.92 -10.30 -6.08
N ILE A 28 -3.03 -9.06 -6.56
CA ILE A 28 -2.42 -8.63 -7.83
C ILE A 28 -0.93 -8.36 -7.62
N LEU A 29 -0.57 -7.63 -6.56
CA LEU A 29 0.82 -7.26 -6.26
C LEU A 29 1.69 -8.49 -5.93
N ASP A 30 1.13 -9.51 -5.29
CA ASP A 30 1.79 -10.81 -5.11
C ASP A 30 2.23 -11.42 -6.44
N LYS A 31 1.44 -11.23 -7.51
CA LYS A 31 1.81 -11.66 -8.86
C LYS A 31 2.81 -10.71 -9.51
N VAL A 32 2.72 -9.41 -9.28
CA VAL A 32 3.67 -8.43 -9.84
C VAL A 32 5.08 -8.67 -9.26
N TYR A 33 5.17 -8.90 -7.95
CA TYR A 33 6.43 -9.04 -7.24
C TYR A 33 6.88 -10.49 -7.04
N HIS A 34 6.20 -11.49 -7.61
CA HIS A 34 6.44 -12.92 -7.34
C HIS A 34 7.89 -13.40 -7.57
N SER A 35 8.68 -12.67 -8.38
CA SER A 35 10.05 -13.02 -8.75
C SER A 35 11.08 -12.01 -8.26
N ILE A 36 10.65 -11.02 -7.49
CA ILE A 36 11.48 -9.94 -6.99
C ILE A 36 11.70 -10.16 -5.48
N ASP A 37 12.96 -10.29 -5.09
CA ASP A 37 13.32 -10.27 -3.67
C ASP A 37 13.30 -8.82 -3.16
N LEU A 38 12.22 -8.49 -2.45
CA LEU A 38 11.97 -7.17 -1.88
C LEU A 38 12.71 -6.93 -0.54
N LEU A 39 13.25 -7.98 0.08
CA LEU A 39 13.80 -7.87 1.43
C LEU A 39 15.00 -6.92 1.46
N ASN A 40 14.94 -5.94 2.36
CA ASN A 40 15.95 -4.90 2.59
C ASN A 40 16.28 -4.06 1.35
N LYS A 41 15.33 -3.92 0.41
CA LYS A 41 15.48 -3.05 -0.76
C LYS A 41 14.96 -1.65 -0.50
N ASN A 42 15.56 -0.68 -1.20
CA ASN A 42 15.01 0.66 -1.32
C ASN A 42 14.15 0.72 -2.59
N VAL A 43 12.89 1.10 -2.43
CA VAL A 43 11.89 1.13 -3.50
C VAL A 43 11.33 2.53 -3.65
N LEU A 44 11.24 3.00 -4.91
CA LEU A 44 10.49 4.19 -5.30
C LEU A 44 9.19 3.76 -5.97
N ASP A 45 8.07 4.04 -5.33
CA ASP A 45 6.71 3.74 -5.79
C ASP A 45 6.11 5.02 -6.39
N GLY A 46 6.06 5.09 -7.73
CA GLY A 46 5.57 6.26 -8.45
C GLY A 46 4.12 6.11 -8.90
N GLY A 47 3.31 7.14 -8.66
CA GLY A 47 1.86 7.09 -8.91
C GLY A 47 1.15 6.28 -7.82
N ALA A 48 1.40 6.65 -6.57
CA ALA A 48 0.90 5.96 -5.38
C ALA A 48 -0.62 5.77 -5.35
N GLY A 49 -1.36 6.69 -5.98
CA GLY A 49 -2.79 6.87 -5.79
C GLY A 49 -3.12 6.90 -4.29
N ILE A 50 -4.07 6.06 -3.89
CA ILE A 50 -4.48 5.95 -2.49
C ILE A 50 -3.59 5.02 -1.63
N GLY A 51 -2.46 4.53 -2.16
CA GLY A 51 -1.39 3.94 -1.37
C GLY A 51 -1.46 2.42 -1.11
N TYR A 52 -2.25 1.63 -1.84
CA TYR A 52 -2.26 0.17 -1.67
C TYR A 52 -0.89 -0.47 -1.97
N SER A 53 -0.23 -0.03 -3.06
CA SER A 53 1.13 -0.48 -3.43
C SER A 53 2.14 -0.10 -2.34
N ALA A 54 2.14 1.16 -1.90
CA ALA A 54 2.98 1.64 -0.81
C ALA A 54 2.82 0.79 0.47
N LYS A 55 1.57 0.49 0.86
CA LYS A 55 1.30 -0.36 2.04
C LYS A 55 1.80 -1.78 1.84
N TYR A 56 1.56 -2.37 0.67
CA TYR A 56 2.07 -3.69 0.32
C TYR A 56 3.58 -3.74 0.45
N LEU A 57 4.29 -2.83 -0.22
CA LEU A 57 5.76 -2.76 -0.20
C LEU A 57 6.28 -2.60 1.23
N ALA A 58 5.70 -1.69 2.02
CA ALA A 58 6.11 -1.46 3.41
C ALA A 58 6.02 -2.72 4.28
N LEU A 59 5.08 -3.64 4.00
CA LEU A 59 4.94 -4.90 4.72
C LEU A 59 5.96 -5.98 4.30
N HIS A 60 6.57 -5.86 3.11
CA HIS A 60 7.42 -6.89 2.52
C HIS A 60 8.91 -6.53 2.44
N ILE A 61 9.28 -5.26 2.59
CA ILE A 61 10.67 -4.79 2.43
C ILE A 61 11.56 -4.94 3.67
N GLY A 62 11.04 -5.32 4.83
CA GLY A 62 11.84 -5.49 6.05
C GLY A 62 12.47 -4.18 6.54
N GLU A 63 13.81 -4.13 6.64
CA GLU A 63 14.57 -2.93 7.06
C GLU A 63 14.86 -1.95 5.89
N GLY A 64 14.32 -2.22 4.71
CA GLY A 64 14.44 -1.34 3.55
C GLY A 64 13.73 0.01 3.71
N LEU A 65 13.69 0.78 2.63
CA LEU A 65 12.97 2.05 2.56
C LEU A 65 11.99 2.06 1.39
N VAL A 66 10.74 2.44 1.63
CA VAL A 66 9.78 2.76 0.58
C VAL A 66 9.56 4.26 0.55
N ILE A 67 9.83 4.87 -0.60
CA ILE A 67 9.43 6.24 -0.90
C ILE A 67 8.29 6.13 -1.91
N SER A 68 7.11 6.63 -1.54
CA SER A 68 5.96 6.65 -2.43
C SER A 68 5.67 8.10 -2.81
N VAL A 69 5.43 8.34 -4.10
CA VAL A 69 5.21 9.66 -4.67
C VAL A 69 3.96 9.65 -5.54
N ASP A 70 3.14 10.67 -5.39
CA ASP A 70 2.05 10.97 -6.31
C ASP A 70 2.09 12.45 -6.67
N ILE A 71 1.51 12.79 -7.82
CA ILE A 71 1.30 14.18 -8.21
C ILE A 71 0.12 14.77 -7.44
N ASP A 72 -0.84 13.93 -7.06
CA ASP A 72 -1.94 14.33 -6.19
C ASP A 72 -1.47 14.35 -4.74
N SER A 73 -1.77 15.45 -4.05
CA SER A 73 -1.47 15.61 -2.63
C SER A 73 -2.62 15.16 -1.73
N GLU A 74 -3.78 14.84 -2.32
CA GLU A 74 -4.99 14.41 -1.63
C GLU A 74 -5.16 12.88 -1.56
#